data_AF-A0A955FWI5-F1
#
_entry.id   AF-A0A955FWI5-F1
#
_cell.length_a   1.000
_cell.length_b   1.000
_cell.length_c   1.000
_cell.angle_alpha   90.00
_cell.angle_beta   90.00
_cell.angle_gamma   90.00
#
_symmetry.space_group_name_H-M   'P 1'
#
loop_
_entity.id
_entity.type
_entity.pdbx_description
1 polymer ?
#
loop_
_entity_poly.entity_id
_entity_poly.type
_entity_poly.pdbx_seq_one_letter_code
_entity_poly.pdbx_strand_id
1 'polypeptide(L)'
;MYEDMGLKDTEEYAKILAESGTIVNMKRLDVPFVGNDENPSDKCVPAVVAMVLAYFMPERTFTMPEVEQMCGYIPGKGTWKTQLLLSLHDLGFQTEWIEDFDHHKFVADPEGYLATILDKEALDWQIANSDLPKEADRMRQYLNEGLPLEQRKGTRQDIKDYLDEGWLVMLEVNENVIAGIPGYLGHVVLVVGYDDTNVTIHNPDGNNGNKPNQVVSWELLEEAWKEFGGSYSMYAFRKAVENVKKK
;
A
#
# COMPACT_ATOMS: atom_id res chain seq x y z
N MET A 1 -17.97 22.46 -7.98
CA MET A 1 -19.39 22.42 -7.56
C MET A 1 -19.57 22.03 -6.09
N TYR A 2 -18.63 21.30 -5.46
CA TYR A 2 -18.76 20.83 -4.07
C TYR A 2 -18.03 21.68 -3.01
N GLU A 3 -17.15 22.61 -3.40
CA GLU A 3 -16.54 23.57 -2.46
C GLU A 3 -17.49 24.70 -2.02
N ASP A 4 -18.57 24.95 -2.77
CA ASP A 4 -19.50 26.06 -2.50
C ASP A 4 -20.49 25.80 -1.35
N MET A 5 -20.59 24.57 -0.85
CA MET A 5 -21.61 24.22 0.17
C MET A 5 -21.12 24.33 1.61
N GLY A 6 -19.82 24.55 1.87
CA GLY A 6 -19.30 24.86 3.21
C GLY A 6 -19.51 23.78 4.29
N LEU A 7 -19.92 22.56 3.92
CA LEU A 7 -20.13 21.46 4.86
C LEU A 7 -18.77 20.88 5.26
N LYS A 8 -18.36 21.14 6.50
CA LYS A 8 -17.08 20.68 7.06
C LYS A 8 -17.18 19.37 7.84
N ASP A 9 -18.39 18.86 8.04
CA ASP A 9 -18.65 17.71 8.90
C ASP A 9 -19.25 16.55 8.10
N THR A 10 -18.58 15.40 8.16
CA THR A 10 -18.97 14.16 7.52
C THR A 10 -20.30 13.61 8.05
N GLU A 11 -20.71 13.94 9.28
CA GLU A 11 -21.98 13.47 9.85
C GLU A 11 -23.20 14.17 9.26
N GLU A 12 -23.12 15.49 9.02
CA GLU A 12 -24.24 16.27 8.48
C GLU A 12 -24.52 15.89 7.02
N TYR A 13 -23.47 15.56 6.26
CA TYR A 13 -23.58 15.08 4.88
C TYR A 13 -24.18 13.67 4.80
N ALA A 14 -23.72 12.75 5.66
CA ALA A 14 -24.27 11.40 5.74
C ALA A 14 -25.79 11.41 6.04
N LYS A 15 -26.24 12.38 6.85
CA LYS A 15 -27.66 12.57 7.17
C LYS A 15 -28.48 13.05 5.97
N ILE A 16 -27.99 14.02 5.20
CA ILE A 16 -28.67 14.53 3.99
C ILE A 16 -28.78 13.42 2.92
N LEU A 17 -27.73 12.61 2.75
CA LEU A 17 -27.75 11.49 1.82
C LEU A 17 -28.75 10.41 2.25
N ALA A 18 -28.79 10.06 3.53
CA ALA A 18 -29.78 9.15 4.08
C ALA A 18 -31.22 9.65 3.86
N GLU A 19 -31.47 10.96 3.98
CA GLU A 19 -32.77 11.59 3.73
C GLU A 19 -33.15 11.62 2.23
N SER A 20 -32.17 11.58 1.32
CA SER A 20 -32.39 11.53 -0.13
C SER A 20 -32.79 10.15 -0.68
N GLY A 21 -32.72 9.10 0.15
CA GLY A 21 -32.96 7.71 -0.27
C GLY A 21 -31.80 7.11 -1.09
N THR A 22 -30.73 7.85 -1.32
CA THR A 22 -29.48 7.34 -1.90
C THR A 22 -28.66 6.70 -0.78
N ILE A 23 -28.65 5.37 -0.71
CA ILE A 23 -27.77 4.65 0.22
C ILE A 23 -26.35 4.77 -0.33
N VAL A 24 -25.57 5.70 0.22
CA VAL A 24 -24.13 5.74 -0.03
C VAL A 24 -23.49 4.73 0.90
N ASN A 25 -22.97 3.64 0.35
CA ASN A 25 -22.21 2.66 1.10
C ASN A 25 -20.83 3.26 1.42
N MET A 26 -20.74 3.99 2.53
CA MET A 26 -19.48 4.52 3.02
C MET A 26 -18.85 3.51 3.98
N LYS A 27 -17.69 2.97 3.59
CA LYS A 27 -16.85 2.14 4.44
C LYS A 27 -15.64 2.96 4.88
N ARG A 28 -15.35 2.97 6.19
CA ARG A 28 -14.12 3.57 6.71
C ARG A 28 -13.65 2.83 7.95
N LEU A 29 -12.35 2.57 8.01
CA LEU A 29 -11.64 1.98 9.13
C LEU A 29 -10.91 3.11 9.87
N ASP A 30 -10.97 3.12 11.19
CA ASP A 30 -10.28 4.10 12.03
C ASP A 30 -8.83 3.66 12.26
N VAL A 31 -7.99 3.91 11.26
CA VAL A 31 -6.58 3.55 11.26
C VAL A 31 -5.76 4.71 11.81
N PRO A 32 -4.85 4.48 12.79
CA PRO A 32 -3.93 5.52 13.22
C PRO A 32 -3.00 5.95 12.09
N PHE A 33 -2.85 7.27 11.91
CA PHE A 33 -1.92 7.80 10.92
C PHE A 33 -0.49 7.90 11.48
N VAL A 34 0.49 7.42 10.72
CA VAL A 34 1.91 7.60 10.99
C VAL A 34 2.51 8.33 9.80
N GLY A 35 2.93 9.57 10.04
CA GLY A 35 3.52 10.42 9.02
C GLY A 35 4.98 10.09 8.75
N ASN A 36 5.43 10.53 7.59
CA ASN A 36 6.84 10.54 7.23
C ASN A 36 7.38 11.96 7.39
N ASP A 37 7.90 12.29 8.57
CA ASP A 37 8.18 13.69 8.96
C ASP A 37 9.51 14.25 8.40
N GLU A 38 10.30 13.41 7.73
CA GLU A 38 11.53 13.83 7.04
C GLU A 38 11.20 14.40 5.64
N ASN A 39 11.96 15.41 5.18
CA ASN A 39 11.83 15.99 3.84
C ASN A 39 13.21 16.33 3.24
N PRO A 40 13.65 15.65 2.14
CA PRO A 40 12.94 14.58 1.47
C PRO A 40 12.93 13.30 2.30
N SER A 41 11.92 12.44 2.11
CA SER A 41 11.93 11.12 2.71
C SER A 41 11.48 10.01 1.77
N ASP A 42 12.15 8.87 1.91
CA ASP A 42 11.94 7.61 1.19
C ASP A 42 11.29 6.52 2.09
N LYS A 43 10.79 6.91 3.27
CA LYS A 43 10.20 5.99 4.28
C LYS A 43 8.69 5.75 4.14
N CYS A 44 8.13 5.92 2.94
CA CYS A 44 6.69 5.70 2.72
C CYS A 44 6.26 4.27 3.08
N VAL A 45 7.07 3.25 2.75
CA VAL A 45 6.79 1.85 3.10
C VAL A 45 6.80 1.63 4.62
N PRO A 46 7.88 1.97 5.37
CA PRO A 46 7.85 1.90 6.83
C PRO A 46 6.67 2.65 7.46
N ALA A 47 6.33 3.85 6.97
CA ALA A 47 5.20 4.62 7.49
C ALA A 47 3.86 3.88 7.32
N VAL A 48 3.58 3.33 6.13
CA VAL A 48 2.36 2.51 5.90
C VAL A 48 2.33 1.28 6.80
N VAL A 49 3.46 0.60 6.96
CA VAL A 49 3.54 -0.61 7.79
C VAL A 49 3.35 -0.28 9.27
N ALA A 50 3.87 0.86 9.73
CA ALA A 50 3.61 1.34 11.08
C ALA A 50 2.11 1.59 11.33
N MET A 51 1.37 2.12 10.33
CA MET A 51 -0.09 2.28 10.42
C MET A 51 -0.81 0.92 10.50
N VAL A 52 -0.41 -0.05 9.68
CA VAL A 52 -0.95 -1.42 9.72
C VAL A 52 -0.72 -2.07 11.08
N LEU A 53 0.50 -1.97 11.62
CA LEU A 53 0.84 -2.52 12.93
C LEU A 53 0.08 -1.81 14.06
N ALA A 54 -0.03 -0.48 14.02
CA ALA A 54 -0.76 0.29 15.04
C ALA A 54 -2.26 -0.05 15.07
N TYR A 55 -2.85 -0.34 13.91
CA TYR A 55 -4.27 -0.75 13.82
C TYR A 55 -4.50 -2.16 14.38
N PHE A 56 -3.66 -3.13 13.98
CA PHE A 56 -3.87 -4.54 14.30
C PHE A 56 -3.22 -5.02 15.60
N MET A 57 -2.27 -4.26 16.15
CA MET A 57 -1.55 -4.57 17.40
C MET A 57 -1.45 -3.33 18.30
N PRO A 58 -2.56 -2.66 18.66
CA PRO A 58 -2.54 -1.40 19.41
C PRO A 58 -1.90 -1.51 20.81
N GLU A 59 -1.80 -2.72 21.36
CA GLU A 59 -1.12 -3.01 22.63
C GLU A 59 0.41 -2.95 22.55
N ARG A 60 0.98 -2.98 21.33
CA ARG A 60 2.43 -2.90 21.10
C ARG A 60 2.76 -1.68 20.24
N THR A 61 3.53 -0.77 20.82
CA THR A 61 4.14 0.31 20.05
C THR A 61 5.41 -0.18 19.37
N PHE A 62 5.48 -0.02 18.05
CA PHE A 62 6.69 -0.27 17.26
C PHE A 62 7.39 1.06 16.99
N THR A 63 8.70 1.09 17.15
CA THR A 63 9.52 2.25 16.78
C THR A 63 9.81 2.25 15.28
N MET A 64 10.01 3.43 14.68
CA MET A 64 10.32 3.51 13.25
C MET A 64 11.55 2.67 12.85
N PRO A 65 12.67 2.65 13.61
CA PRO A 65 13.79 1.76 13.28
C PRO A 65 13.45 0.27 13.27
N GLU A 66 12.55 -0.19 14.16
CA GLU A 66 12.07 -1.57 14.13
C GLU A 66 11.26 -1.84 12.86
N VAL A 67 10.38 -0.91 12.47
CA VAL A 67 9.56 -1.03 11.27
C VAL A 67 10.41 -0.96 9.99
N GLU A 68 11.41 -0.07 9.94
CA GLU A 68 12.41 0.01 8.86
C GLU A 68 13.13 -1.34 8.69
N GLN A 69 13.57 -1.96 9.79
CA GLN A 69 14.19 -3.28 9.78
C GLN A 69 13.23 -4.36 9.24
N MET A 70 11.98 -4.37 9.68
CA MET A 70 10.95 -5.29 9.18
C MET A 70 10.67 -5.12 7.69
N CYS A 71 10.74 -3.88 7.19
CA CYS A 71 10.56 -3.61 5.75
C CYS A 71 11.81 -3.93 4.92
N GLY A 72 12.95 -4.20 5.56
CA GLY A 72 14.23 -4.30 4.87
C GLY A 72 14.67 -2.98 4.22
N TYR A 73 14.20 -1.85 4.75
CA TYR A 73 14.51 -0.50 4.28
C TYR A 73 16.02 -0.23 4.38
N ILE A 74 16.54 0.45 3.37
CA ILE A 74 17.92 0.94 3.33
C ILE A 74 17.85 2.38 2.81
N PRO A 75 18.38 3.38 3.54
CA PRO A 75 18.34 4.77 3.09
C PRO A 75 18.91 4.97 1.69
N GLY A 76 18.17 5.72 0.85
CA GLY A 76 18.53 6.03 -0.52
C GLY A 76 18.34 4.88 -1.52
N LYS A 77 17.73 3.76 -1.10
CA LYS A 77 17.45 2.59 -1.98
C LYS A 77 15.96 2.34 -2.12
N GLY A 78 15.59 1.67 -3.22
CA GLY A 78 14.23 1.17 -3.39
C GLY A 78 13.87 0.11 -2.34
N THR A 79 12.69 0.22 -1.74
CA THR A 79 12.19 -0.77 -0.77
C THR A 79 11.27 -1.78 -1.46
N TRP A 80 11.77 -3.00 -1.61
CA TRP A 80 11.02 -4.16 -2.08
C TRP A 80 10.13 -4.74 -0.98
N LYS A 81 8.99 -5.35 -1.35
CA LYS A 81 7.95 -5.73 -0.38
C LYS A 81 8.11 -7.13 0.21
N THR A 82 8.97 -7.98 -0.35
CA THR A 82 9.05 -9.36 0.12
C THR A 82 9.49 -9.46 1.58
N GLN A 83 10.50 -8.68 2.00
CA GLN A 83 10.96 -8.68 3.40
C GLN A 83 9.86 -8.24 4.36
N LEU A 84 9.08 -7.23 3.97
CA LEU A 84 7.92 -6.77 4.73
C LEU A 84 6.93 -7.91 4.93
N LEU A 85 6.52 -8.57 3.84
CA LEU A 85 5.48 -9.59 3.89
C LEU A 85 5.92 -10.80 4.72
N LEU A 86 7.18 -11.24 4.58
CA LEU A 86 7.78 -12.27 5.44
C LEU A 86 7.75 -11.84 6.93
N SER A 87 8.12 -10.61 7.23
CA SER A 87 8.13 -10.11 8.62
C SER A 87 6.72 -10.01 9.21
N LEU A 88 5.71 -9.66 8.41
CA LEU A 88 4.31 -9.67 8.83
C LEU A 88 3.80 -11.11 9.03
N HIS A 89 4.19 -12.04 8.15
CA HIS A 89 3.89 -13.46 8.32
C HIS A 89 4.44 -14.01 9.64
N ASP A 90 5.69 -13.68 9.99
CA ASP A 90 6.33 -14.06 11.27
C ASP A 90 5.58 -13.49 12.49
N LEU A 91 4.95 -12.33 12.34
CA LEU A 91 4.08 -11.73 13.37
C LEU A 91 2.66 -12.31 13.39
N GLY A 92 2.38 -13.34 12.58
CA GLY A 92 1.08 -14.01 12.49
C GLY A 92 0.02 -13.14 11.80
N PHE A 93 0.41 -12.33 10.82
CA PHE A 93 -0.53 -11.72 9.89
C PHE A 93 -0.86 -12.69 8.75
N GLN A 94 -2.07 -12.56 8.24
CA GLN A 94 -2.43 -13.03 6.91
C GLN A 94 -2.11 -11.90 5.94
N THR A 95 -1.49 -12.26 4.82
CA THR A 95 -1.09 -11.34 3.77
C THR A 95 -1.56 -11.88 2.43
N GLU A 96 -2.07 -11.00 1.59
CA GLU A 96 -2.37 -11.30 0.18
C GLU A 96 -1.56 -10.35 -0.70
N TRP A 97 -0.90 -10.90 -1.71
CA TRP A 97 -0.10 -10.13 -2.67
C TRP A 97 -0.64 -10.37 -4.07
N ILE A 98 -1.13 -9.30 -4.70
CA ILE A 98 -1.64 -9.32 -6.08
C ILE A 98 -0.82 -8.34 -6.91
N GLU A 99 -0.10 -8.83 -7.91
CA GLU A 99 0.54 -7.97 -8.90
C GLU A 99 0.84 -8.64 -10.25
N ASP A 100 0.95 -7.86 -11.32
CA ASP A 100 1.32 -8.34 -12.65
C ASP A 100 2.86 -8.42 -12.84
N PHE A 101 3.54 -9.07 -11.89
CA PHE A 101 4.98 -9.30 -11.90
C PHE A 101 5.29 -10.80 -11.80
N ASP A 102 6.12 -11.32 -12.71
CA ASP A 102 6.50 -12.73 -12.73
C ASP A 102 7.65 -13.01 -11.74
N HIS A 103 7.27 -13.25 -10.48
CA HIS A 103 8.24 -13.54 -9.41
C HIS A 103 9.05 -14.81 -9.66
N HIS A 104 8.50 -15.79 -10.38
CA HIS A 104 9.23 -17.00 -10.72
C HIS A 104 10.38 -16.72 -11.69
N LYS A 105 10.14 -15.90 -12.73
CA LYS A 105 11.20 -15.43 -13.62
C LYS A 105 12.21 -14.55 -12.88
N PHE A 106 11.73 -13.63 -12.05
CA PHE A 106 12.61 -12.77 -11.25
C PHE A 106 13.56 -13.58 -10.36
N VAL A 107 13.05 -14.58 -9.63
CA VAL A 107 13.89 -15.42 -8.75
C VAL A 107 14.93 -16.23 -9.52
N ALA A 108 14.65 -16.58 -10.78
CA ALA A 108 15.56 -17.35 -11.62
C ALA A 108 16.68 -16.48 -12.23
N ASP A 109 16.34 -15.28 -12.69
CA ASP A 109 17.27 -14.32 -13.30
C ASP A 109 16.77 -12.88 -13.07
N PRO A 110 17.12 -12.23 -11.94
CA PRO A 110 16.55 -10.95 -11.55
C PRO A 110 16.83 -9.85 -12.57
N GLU A 111 18.09 -9.70 -12.98
CA GLU A 111 18.51 -8.67 -13.94
C GLU A 111 17.94 -8.96 -15.34
N GLY A 112 18.03 -10.21 -15.79
CA GLY A 112 17.51 -10.59 -17.10
C GLY A 112 16.00 -10.41 -17.20
N TYR A 113 15.24 -10.77 -16.17
CA TYR A 113 13.80 -10.54 -16.15
C TYR A 113 13.45 -9.05 -16.13
N LEU A 114 14.07 -8.26 -15.25
CA LEU A 114 13.82 -6.82 -15.19
C LEU A 114 14.12 -6.13 -16.53
N ALA A 115 15.17 -6.58 -17.26
CA ALA A 115 15.49 -6.07 -18.58
C ALA A 115 14.41 -6.35 -19.65
N THR A 116 13.46 -7.26 -19.39
CA THR A 116 12.32 -7.52 -20.30
C THR A 116 11.13 -6.59 -20.08
N ILE A 117 11.02 -5.96 -18.90
CA ILE A 117 9.85 -5.16 -18.51
C ILE A 117 10.19 -3.69 -18.24
N LEU A 118 11.46 -3.37 -17.97
CA LEU A 118 11.94 -2.00 -17.76
C LEU A 118 12.66 -1.49 -19.01
N ASP A 119 12.58 -0.18 -19.23
CA ASP A 119 13.51 0.48 -20.14
C ASP A 119 14.93 0.52 -19.53
N LYS A 120 15.90 0.92 -20.35
CA LYS A 120 17.31 0.89 -19.94
C LYS A 120 17.60 1.80 -18.74
N GLU A 121 17.00 2.98 -18.67
CA GLU A 121 17.26 3.94 -17.61
C GLU A 121 16.72 3.44 -16.28
N ALA A 122 15.47 2.95 -16.28
CA ALA A 122 14.85 2.33 -15.12
C ALA A 122 15.61 1.07 -14.67
N LEU A 123 16.06 0.23 -15.61
CA LEU A 123 16.86 -0.96 -15.29
C LEU A 123 18.20 -0.59 -14.64
N ASP A 124 18.96 0.33 -15.25
CA ASP A 124 20.26 0.78 -14.73
C ASP A 124 20.08 1.35 -13.30
N TRP A 125 19.03 2.15 -13.09
CA TRP A 125 18.70 2.68 -11.77
C TRP A 125 18.37 1.56 -10.79
N GLN A 126 17.55 0.58 -11.17
CA GLN A 126 17.16 -0.53 -10.30
C GLN A 126 18.37 -1.36 -9.89
N ILE A 127 19.28 -1.67 -10.81
CA ILE A 127 20.51 -2.42 -10.53
C ILE A 127 21.43 -1.62 -9.59
N ALA A 128 21.56 -0.31 -9.80
CA ALA A 128 22.41 0.54 -8.97
C ALA A 128 21.85 0.77 -7.55
N ASN A 129 20.52 0.78 -7.40
CA ASN A 129 19.84 1.17 -6.17
C ASN A 129 19.10 0.02 -5.46
N SER A 130 19.28 -1.23 -5.91
CA SER A 130 18.74 -2.43 -5.27
C SER A 130 19.81 -3.49 -5.02
N ASP A 131 19.51 -4.40 -4.11
CA ASP A 131 20.26 -5.64 -3.92
C ASP A 131 19.44 -6.80 -4.50
N LEU A 132 19.45 -6.92 -5.84
CA LEU A 132 18.61 -7.88 -6.56
C LEU A 132 18.87 -9.34 -6.16
N PRO A 133 20.11 -9.80 -5.94
CA PRO A 133 20.35 -11.15 -5.44
C PRO A 133 19.68 -11.41 -4.08
N LYS A 134 19.83 -10.47 -3.14
CA LYS A 134 19.18 -10.59 -1.82
C LYS A 134 17.67 -10.60 -1.93
N GLU A 135 17.11 -9.80 -2.84
CA GLU A 135 15.67 -9.77 -3.05
C GLU A 135 15.14 -11.06 -3.69
N ALA A 136 15.87 -11.62 -4.65
CA ALA A 136 15.56 -12.92 -5.23
C ALA A 136 15.59 -14.04 -4.17
N ASP A 137 16.51 -13.98 -3.21
CA ASP A 137 16.58 -14.94 -2.10
C ASP A 137 15.36 -14.83 -1.18
N ARG A 138 14.95 -13.61 -0.82
CA ARG A 138 13.73 -13.37 -0.05
C ARG A 138 12.49 -13.85 -0.80
N MET A 139 12.41 -13.57 -2.09
CA MET A 139 11.26 -13.99 -2.89
C MET A 139 11.20 -15.51 -3.01
N ARG A 140 12.36 -16.18 -3.11
CA ARG A 140 12.43 -17.64 -3.03
C ARG A 140 11.94 -18.17 -1.69
N GLN A 141 12.28 -17.52 -0.57
CA GLN A 141 11.76 -17.87 0.75
C GLN A 141 10.23 -17.72 0.78
N TYR A 142 9.70 -16.58 0.34
CA TYR A 142 8.26 -16.31 0.30
C TYR A 142 7.49 -17.39 -0.48
N LEU A 143 7.98 -17.75 -1.67
CA LEU A 143 7.39 -18.81 -2.50
C LEU A 143 7.46 -20.18 -1.81
N ASN A 144 8.57 -20.50 -1.14
CA ASN A 144 8.75 -21.77 -0.44
C ASN A 144 7.85 -21.91 0.80
N GLU A 145 7.52 -20.80 1.46
CA GLU A 145 6.56 -20.77 2.56
C GLU A 145 5.11 -20.97 2.09
N GLY A 146 4.87 -20.91 0.78
CA GLY A 146 3.53 -21.08 0.19
C GLY A 146 2.60 -19.91 0.53
N LEU A 147 3.17 -18.72 0.72
CA LEU A 147 2.41 -17.51 1.03
C LEU A 147 1.58 -17.05 -0.19
N PRO A 148 0.39 -16.45 0.02
CA PRO A 148 -0.51 -16.11 -1.07
C PRO A 148 0.06 -15.06 -2.03
N LEU A 149 0.16 -15.44 -3.31
CA LEU A 149 0.62 -14.59 -4.40
C LEU A 149 -0.22 -14.87 -5.65
N GLU A 150 -0.82 -13.82 -6.20
CA GLU A 150 -1.55 -13.88 -7.46
C GLU A 150 -0.87 -13.02 -8.52
N GLN A 151 -0.44 -13.66 -9.61
CA GLN A 151 0.13 -12.95 -10.76
C GLN A 151 -0.98 -12.38 -11.66
N ARG A 152 -1.52 -11.22 -11.29
CA ARG A 152 -2.50 -10.43 -12.05
C ARG A 152 -2.54 -8.99 -11.55
N LYS A 153 -3.21 -8.11 -12.31
CA LYS A 153 -3.51 -6.75 -11.85
C LYS A 153 -4.53 -6.76 -10.71
N GLY A 154 -4.28 -5.95 -9.69
CA GLY A 154 -5.29 -5.60 -8.70
C GLY A 154 -6.44 -4.78 -9.33
N THR A 155 -7.61 -4.82 -8.71
CA THR A 155 -8.81 -4.13 -9.18
C THR A 155 -9.48 -3.31 -8.08
N ARG A 156 -10.35 -2.36 -8.46
CA ARG A 156 -11.21 -1.65 -7.50
C ARG A 156 -12.03 -2.62 -6.65
N GLN A 157 -12.48 -3.73 -7.24
CA GLN A 157 -13.30 -4.71 -6.52
C GLN A 157 -12.49 -5.44 -5.45
N ASP A 158 -11.23 -5.82 -5.74
CA ASP A 158 -10.38 -6.45 -4.73
C ASP A 158 -10.19 -5.52 -3.51
N ILE A 159 -9.94 -4.22 -3.74
CA ILE A 159 -9.81 -3.23 -2.65
C ILE A 159 -11.07 -3.21 -1.78
N LYS A 160 -12.25 -3.19 -2.42
CA LYS A 160 -13.54 -3.17 -1.71
C LYS A 160 -13.75 -4.46 -0.91
N ASP A 161 -13.55 -5.61 -1.53
CA ASP A 161 -13.73 -6.92 -0.90
C ASP A 161 -12.84 -7.06 0.35
N TYR A 162 -11.55 -6.69 0.23
CA TYR A 162 -10.63 -6.71 1.36
C TYR A 162 -11.07 -5.78 2.51
N LEU A 163 -11.43 -4.54 2.21
CA LEU A 163 -11.88 -3.59 3.23
C LEU A 163 -13.20 -4.02 3.88
N ASP A 164 -14.13 -4.60 3.12
CA ASP A 164 -15.39 -5.13 3.62
C ASP A 164 -15.17 -6.27 4.61
N GLU A 165 -14.17 -7.11 4.36
CA GLU A 165 -13.72 -8.19 5.24
C GLU A 165 -12.80 -7.75 6.39
N GLY A 166 -12.56 -6.44 6.55
CA GLY A 166 -11.76 -5.89 7.64
C GLY A 166 -10.25 -6.05 7.47
N TRP A 167 -9.78 -6.23 6.23
CA TRP A 167 -8.37 -6.10 5.88
C TRP A 167 -8.00 -4.64 5.65
N LEU A 168 -6.71 -4.33 5.75
CA LEU A 168 -6.14 -3.06 5.26
C LEU A 168 -5.42 -3.31 3.93
N VAL A 169 -5.44 -2.32 3.04
CA VAL A 169 -4.89 -2.45 1.68
C VAL A 169 -3.83 -1.38 1.42
N MET A 170 -2.60 -1.80 1.14
CA MET A 170 -1.53 -0.93 0.66
C MET A 170 -1.43 -1.00 -0.86
N LEU A 171 -1.26 0.16 -1.49
CA LEU A 171 -1.07 0.29 -2.94
C LEU A 171 0.24 1.01 -3.22
N GLU A 172 0.88 0.65 -4.34
CA GLU A 172 1.99 1.41 -4.91
C GLU A 172 1.46 2.31 -6.03
N VAL A 173 1.78 3.60 -5.96
CA VAL A 173 1.19 4.63 -6.82
C VAL A 173 2.25 5.64 -7.25
N ASN A 174 2.00 6.33 -8.35
CA ASN A 174 2.73 7.55 -8.69
C ASN A 174 2.13 8.73 -7.93
N GLU A 175 2.79 9.19 -6.86
CA GLU A 175 2.30 10.29 -6.01
C GLU A 175 2.18 11.61 -6.79
N ASN A 176 3.03 11.83 -7.79
CA ASN A 176 2.94 13.03 -8.61
C ASN A 176 1.59 13.13 -9.32
N VAL A 177 0.97 12.01 -9.72
CA VAL A 177 -0.39 12.02 -10.29
C VAL A 177 -1.41 12.48 -9.24
N ILE A 178 -1.35 11.92 -8.03
CA ILE A 178 -2.25 12.30 -6.92
C ILE A 178 -2.08 13.78 -6.54
N ALA A 179 -0.85 14.28 -6.55
CA ALA A 179 -0.51 15.65 -6.22
C ALA A 179 -0.75 16.64 -7.38
N GLY A 180 -1.08 16.17 -8.59
CA GLY A 180 -1.22 17.01 -9.78
C GLY A 180 0.11 17.63 -10.27
N ILE A 181 1.22 16.96 -9.99
CA ILE A 181 2.58 17.38 -10.34
C ILE A 181 3.04 16.57 -11.58
N PRO A 182 3.66 17.20 -12.59
CA PRO A 182 4.22 16.44 -13.72
C PRO A 182 5.37 15.51 -13.32
N GLY A 183 5.43 14.33 -13.93
CA GLY A 183 6.55 13.39 -13.80
C GLY A 183 6.21 12.17 -12.94
N TYR A 184 7.25 11.54 -12.39
CA TYR A 184 7.14 10.30 -11.65
C TYR A 184 7.74 10.42 -10.24
N LEU A 185 6.97 10.02 -9.24
CA LEU A 185 7.41 9.83 -7.86
C LEU A 185 6.75 8.55 -7.32
N GLY A 186 7.49 7.45 -7.32
CA GLY A 186 7.01 6.20 -6.74
C GLY A 186 6.72 6.35 -5.25
N HIS A 187 5.54 5.91 -4.82
CA HIS A 187 5.06 6.07 -3.46
C HIS A 187 4.16 4.91 -3.03
N VAL A 188 3.89 4.81 -1.73
CA VAL A 188 2.91 3.86 -1.21
C VAL A 188 1.90 4.55 -0.32
N VAL A 189 0.64 4.16 -0.46
CA VAL A 189 -0.48 4.70 0.32
C VAL A 189 -1.25 3.55 0.96
N LEU A 190 -1.90 3.83 2.08
CA LEU A 190 -2.77 2.87 2.76
C LEU A 190 -4.23 3.26 2.51
N VAL A 191 -4.99 2.39 1.86
CA VAL A 191 -6.43 2.57 1.69
C VAL A 191 -7.13 2.20 2.98
N VAL A 192 -7.95 3.11 3.49
CA VAL A 192 -8.65 2.97 4.78
C VAL A 192 -10.16 3.14 4.67
N GLY A 193 -10.68 3.42 3.48
CA GLY A 193 -12.11 3.53 3.26
C GLY A 193 -12.46 3.82 1.81
N TYR A 194 -13.75 3.77 1.51
CA TYR A 194 -14.30 4.15 0.21
C TYR A 194 -15.79 4.48 0.30
N ASP A 195 -16.26 5.12 -0.76
CA ASP A 195 -17.65 5.22 -1.15
C ASP A 195 -17.81 4.84 -2.64
N ASP A 196 -18.99 5.10 -3.22
CA ASP A 196 -19.28 4.78 -4.61
C ASP A 196 -18.40 5.54 -5.62
N THR A 197 -17.90 6.71 -5.23
CA THR A 197 -17.16 7.67 -6.08
C THR A 197 -15.72 7.91 -5.66
N ASN A 198 -15.42 7.73 -4.38
CA ASN A 198 -14.12 8.07 -3.81
C ASN A 198 -13.54 6.93 -3.01
N VAL A 199 -12.25 7.07 -2.75
CA VAL A 199 -11.44 6.25 -1.89
C VAL A 199 -10.74 7.16 -0.88
N THR A 200 -10.68 6.71 0.37
CA THR A 200 -9.97 7.40 1.45
C THR A 200 -8.65 6.70 1.71
N ILE A 201 -7.55 7.45 1.63
CA ILE A 201 -6.19 6.95 1.83
C ILE A 201 -5.48 7.68 2.98
N HIS A 202 -4.60 6.99 3.67
CA HIS A 202 -3.50 7.62 4.38
C HIS A 202 -2.31 7.73 3.45
N ASN A 203 -1.91 8.97 3.18
CA ASN A 203 -0.80 9.29 2.31
C ASN A 203 0.35 9.88 3.14
N PRO A 204 1.41 9.09 3.44
CA PRO A 204 2.57 9.53 4.20
C PRO A 204 3.64 10.19 3.31
N ASP A 205 3.24 11.05 2.38
CA ASP A 205 4.17 11.81 1.55
C ASP A 205 4.76 13.00 2.31
N GLY A 206 5.94 12.80 2.89
CA GLY A 206 6.71 13.86 3.54
C GLY A 206 7.12 15.01 2.61
N ASN A 207 7.19 14.77 1.30
CA ASN A 207 7.65 15.77 0.32
C ASN A 207 6.55 16.78 0.00
N ASN A 208 5.31 16.32 -0.23
CA ASN A 208 4.15 17.18 -0.50
C ASN A 208 3.21 17.32 0.71
N GLY A 209 3.72 17.04 1.92
CA GLY A 209 2.99 17.10 3.18
C GLY A 209 2.16 15.83 3.43
N ASN A 210 2.35 15.26 4.61
CA ASN A 210 1.59 14.12 5.12
C ASN A 210 0.08 14.40 5.12
N LYS A 211 -0.74 13.54 4.52
CA LYS A 211 -2.20 13.71 4.39
C LYS A 211 -2.95 12.51 5.00
N PRO A 212 -3.32 12.55 6.29
CA PRO A 212 -4.21 11.55 6.87
C PRO A 212 -5.62 11.66 6.26
N ASN A 213 -6.23 10.53 5.90
CA ASN A 213 -7.61 10.47 5.40
C ASN A 213 -7.84 11.35 4.17
N GLN A 214 -6.85 11.41 3.27
CA GLN A 214 -7.00 12.07 1.99
C GLN A 214 -8.08 11.36 1.18
N VAL A 215 -9.08 12.10 0.73
CA VAL A 215 -10.12 11.59 -0.16
C VAL A 215 -9.71 11.90 -1.60
N VAL A 216 -9.69 10.87 -2.44
CA VAL A 216 -9.43 11.00 -3.89
C VAL A 216 -10.51 10.24 -4.66
N SER A 217 -10.77 10.63 -5.91
CA SER A 217 -11.69 9.86 -6.75
C SER A 217 -11.07 8.50 -7.12
N TRP A 218 -11.93 7.52 -7.40
CA TRP A 218 -11.46 6.23 -7.91
C TRP A 218 -10.66 6.36 -9.21
N GLU A 219 -11.05 7.28 -10.08
CA GLU A 219 -10.39 7.54 -11.35
C GLU A 219 -8.97 8.09 -11.14
N LEU A 220 -8.79 9.01 -10.19
CA LEU A 220 -7.47 9.56 -9.86
C LEU A 220 -6.56 8.50 -9.24
N LEU A 221 -7.09 7.66 -8.35
CA LEU A 221 -6.33 6.55 -7.77
C LEU A 221 -5.90 5.56 -8.86
N GLU A 222 -6.79 5.17 -9.78
CA GLU A 222 -6.46 4.25 -10.86
C GLU A 222 -5.42 4.81 -11.82
N GLU A 223 -5.49 6.10 -12.13
CA GLU A 223 -4.48 6.77 -12.95
C GLU A 223 -3.11 6.72 -12.25
N ALA A 224 -3.06 7.08 -10.96
CA ALA A 224 -1.83 7.03 -10.18
C ALA A 224 -1.26 5.60 -10.06
N TRP A 225 -2.12 4.61 -9.89
CA TRP A 225 -1.75 3.20 -9.80
C TRP A 225 -1.24 2.65 -11.14
N LYS A 226 -1.87 3.06 -12.25
CA LYS A 226 -1.43 2.72 -13.61
C LYS A 226 -0.07 3.33 -13.94
N GLU A 227 0.14 4.59 -13.59
CA GLU A 227 1.40 5.31 -13.85
C GLU A 227 2.54 4.81 -12.96
N PHE A 228 2.26 3.96 -11.96
CA PHE A 228 3.26 3.17 -11.25
C PHE A 228 3.69 1.93 -12.05
N GLY A 229 4.21 2.14 -13.26
CA GLY A 229 4.73 1.06 -14.11
C GLY A 229 3.67 0.06 -14.62
N GLY A 230 2.39 0.29 -14.36
CA GLY A 230 1.27 -0.53 -14.84
C GLY A 230 1.13 -1.90 -14.20
N SER A 231 1.83 -2.16 -13.08
CA SER A 231 1.78 -3.46 -12.36
C SER A 231 0.49 -3.67 -11.59
N TYR A 232 -0.17 -2.57 -11.20
CA TYR A 232 -1.33 -2.59 -10.30
C TYR A 232 -1.07 -3.44 -9.04
N SER A 233 0.12 -3.26 -8.44
CA SER A 233 0.53 -4.00 -7.24
C SER A 233 -0.31 -3.61 -6.03
N MET A 234 -0.84 -4.60 -5.33
CA MET A 234 -1.67 -4.48 -4.13
C MET A 234 -1.25 -5.49 -3.08
N TYR A 235 -1.29 -5.05 -1.83
CA TYR A 235 -0.94 -5.85 -0.67
C TYR A 235 -2.03 -5.69 0.37
N ALA A 236 -2.68 -6.78 0.76
CA ALA A 236 -3.70 -6.75 1.80
C ALA A 236 -3.20 -7.43 3.08
N PHE A 237 -3.56 -6.87 4.23
CA PHE A 237 -3.12 -7.35 5.54
C PHE A 237 -4.29 -7.51 6.50
N ARG A 238 -4.28 -8.61 7.25
CA ARG A 238 -5.18 -8.83 8.39
C ARG A 238 -4.46 -9.58 9.48
N LYS A 239 -4.68 -9.24 10.74
CA LYS A 239 -4.19 -10.07 11.84
C LYS A 239 -4.95 -11.39 11.85
N ALA A 240 -4.24 -12.52 11.82
CA ALA A 240 -4.90 -13.81 12.01
C ALA A 240 -5.61 -13.81 13.36
N VAL A 241 -6.91 -14.12 13.37
CA VAL A 241 -7.61 -14.38 14.63
C VAL A 241 -6.92 -15.58 15.24
N GLU A 242 -6.34 -15.42 16.43
CA GLU A 242 -5.81 -16.58 17.15
C GLU A 242 -6.97 -17.55 17.31
N ASN A 243 -6.92 -18.65 16.56
CA ASN A 243 -7.73 -19.81 16.87
C ASN A 243 -7.24 -20.25 18.24
N VAL A 244 -7.88 -19.74 19.31
CA VAL A 244 -7.71 -20.24 20.67
C VAL A 244 -8.02 -21.71 20.55
N LYS A 245 -6.97 -22.52 20.41
CA LYS A 245 -7.07 -23.97 20.50
C LYS A 245 -7.64 -24.19 21.89
N LYS A 246 -8.96 -24.43 21.96
CA LYS A 246 -9.60 -24.94 23.18
C LYS A 246 -8.83 -26.20 23.52
N LYS A 247 -7.91 -26.07 24.48
CA LYS A 247 -7.27 -27.20 25.15
C LYS A 247 -8.31 -27.93 25.98
#